data_AF-A0A971J3G4-F1
#
_entry.id   AF-A0A971J3G4-F1
#
_cell.length_a   1.000
_cell.length_b   1.000
_cell.length_c   1.000
_cell.angle_alpha   90.00
_cell.angle_beta   90.00
_cell.angle_gamma   90.00
#
_symmetry.space_group_name_H-M   'P 1'
#
loop_
_entity.id
_entity.type
_entity.pdbx_description
1 polymer ?
#
loop_
_entity_poly.entity_id
_entity_poly.type
_entity_poly.pdbx_seq_one_letter_code
_entity_poly.pdbx_strand_id
1 'polypeptide(L)'
;MDASTVCRFMRPDPPTAHEDESLQNVIEMIVKEKIDGIPIVDKNRCVRGLITRAHVLRLIAQNIDLKAPAREIMKRDIITISPDTEVQKLITWNVSSLPVIDQDKLVGIVTLSDTIRAYYKSVVNIRNTLDTVISSIRAVIISINDEGIIRLLIRPLKQYSA
;
A
#
# COMPACT_ATOMS: atom_id res chain seq x y z
N MET A 1 17.89 0.66 -8.75
CA MET A 1 16.60 0.35 -8.10
C MET A 1 15.56 1.30 -8.65
N ASP A 2 14.52 0.78 -9.28
CA ASP A 2 13.47 1.57 -9.91
C ASP A 2 12.65 2.34 -8.85
N ALA A 3 12.11 3.51 -9.21
CA ALA A 3 11.29 4.35 -8.32
C ALA A 3 9.92 3.72 -7.99
N SER A 4 9.59 2.61 -8.63
CA SER A 4 8.27 1.98 -8.65
C SER A 4 8.19 0.64 -7.89
N THR A 5 9.21 0.29 -7.07
CA THR A 5 9.23 -0.99 -6.35
C THR A 5 8.48 -0.93 -5.01
N VAL A 6 7.90 -2.07 -4.61
CA VAL A 6 7.14 -2.26 -3.36
C VAL A 6 7.92 -1.81 -2.12
N CYS A 7 9.21 -2.08 -2.03
CA CYS A 7 10.03 -1.73 -0.88
C CYS A 7 10.02 -0.24 -0.53
N ARG A 8 9.78 0.65 -1.50
CA ARG A 8 9.74 2.11 -1.29
C ARG A 8 8.43 2.61 -0.67
N PHE A 9 7.38 1.78 -0.69
CA PHE A 9 6.03 2.18 -0.29
C PHE A 9 5.40 1.27 0.77
N MET A 10 5.93 0.06 0.96
CA MET A 10 5.47 -0.84 2.00
C MET A 10 5.63 -0.23 3.39
N ARG A 11 4.79 -0.66 4.32
CA ARG A 11 5.01 -0.39 5.74
C ARG A 11 5.99 -1.45 6.27
N PRO A 12 7.23 -1.06 6.63
CA PRO A 12 8.21 -2.01 7.15
C PRO A 12 7.82 -2.46 8.55
N ASP A 13 8.30 -3.65 8.94
CA ASP A 13 8.10 -4.22 10.28
C ASP A 13 6.64 -4.14 10.78
N PRO A 14 5.69 -4.72 10.05
CA PRO A 14 4.29 -4.66 10.43
C PRO A 14 4.05 -5.44 11.74
N PRO A 15 3.03 -5.07 12.53
CA PRO A 15 2.57 -5.91 13.64
C PRO A 15 2.24 -7.32 13.14
N THR A 16 2.66 -8.34 13.89
CA THR A 16 2.43 -9.76 13.59
C THR A 16 2.00 -10.51 14.83
N ALA A 17 1.14 -11.51 14.67
CA ALA A 17 0.79 -12.44 15.73
C ALA A 17 1.48 -13.80 15.53
N HIS A 18 1.82 -14.48 16.62
CA HIS A 18 2.37 -15.84 16.55
C HIS A 18 1.25 -16.86 16.28
N GLU A 19 1.56 -17.96 15.60
CA GLU A 19 0.56 -18.97 15.21
C GLU A 19 -0.13 -19.68 16.39
N ASP A 20 0.45 -19.59 17.58
CA ASP A 20 -0.10 -20.13 18.84
C ASP A 20 -0.87 -19.10 19.68
N GLU A 21 -0.92 -17.83 19.27
CA GLU A 21 -1.71 -16.82 19.98
C GLU A 21 -3.22 -17.06 19.81
N SER A 22 -3.99 -16.69 20.83
CA SER A 22 -5.44 -16.81 20.80
C SER A 22 -6.08 -15.81 19.84
N LEU A 23 -7.26 -16.16 19.31
CA LEU A 23 -8.09 -15.22 18.56
C LEU A 23 -8.35 -13.93 19.36
N GLN A 24 -8.53 -14.00 20.68
CA GLN A 24 -8.69 -12.82 21.52
C GLN A 24 -7.50 -11.86 21.41
N ASN A 25 -6.27 -12.36 21.58
CA ASN A 25 -5.07 -11.53 21.48
C ASN A 25 -4.95 -10.91 20.09
N VAL A 26 -5.23 -11.68 19.04
CA VAL A 26 -5.25 -11.20 17.65
C VAL A 26 -6.26 -10.06 17.46
N ILE A 27 -7.45 -10.16 18.04
CA ILE A 27 -8.48 -9.11 18.00
C ILE A 27 -7.97 -7.86 18.71
N GLU A 28 -7.39 -8.00 19.90
CA GLU A 28 -6.85 -6.88 20.67
C GLU A 28 -5.76 -6.15 19.89
N MET A 29 -4.86 -6.87 19.21
CA MET A 29 -3.84 -6.28 18.34
C MET A 29 -4.46 -5.52 17.15
N ILE A 30 -5.43 -6.12 16.45
CA ILE A 30 -6.14 -5.48 15.34
C ILE A 30 -6.76 -4.14 15.78
N VAL A 31 -7.41 -4.13 16.95
CA VAL A 31 -8.06 -2.93 17.50
C VAL A 31 -7.04 -1.89 17.95
N LYS A 32 -6.02 -2.32 18.72
CA LYS A 32 -4.99 -1.45 19.28
C LYS A 32 -4.15 -0.77 18.19
N GLU A 33 -3.69 -1.56 17.23
CA GLU A 33 -2.83 -1.09 16.14
C GLU A 33 -3.64 -0.43 15.00
N LYS A 34 -4.98 -0.50 15.05
CA LYS A 34 -5.90 0.06 14.04
C LYS A 34 -5.57 -0.44 12.63
N ILE A 35 -5.36 -1.74 12.50
CA ILE A 35 -5.01 -2.42 11.24
C ILE A 35 -6.15 -3.32 10.76
N ASP A 36 -6.30 -3.48 9.44
CA ASP A 36 -7.37 -4.32 8.88
C ASP A 36 -6.99 -5.80 8.76
N GLY A 37 -5.71 -6.13 8.94
CA GLY A 37 -5.25 -7.50 8.99
C GLY A 37 -3.86 -7.62 9.59
N ILE A 38 -3.61 -8.79 10.17
CA ILE A 38 -2.39 -9.14 10.87
C ILE A 38 -1.80 -10.42 10.26
N PRO A 39 -0.56 -10.38 9.77
CA PRO A 39 0.16 -11.58 9.37
C PRO A 39 0.39 -12.49 10.58
N ILE A 40 0.13 -13.77 10.40
CA ILE A 40 0.40 -14.81 11.38
C ILE A 40 1.72 -15.46 11.01
N VAL A 41 2.65 -15.48 11.95
CA VAL A 41 4.02 -15.96 11.74
C VAL A 41 4.38 -17.08 12.71
N ASP A 42 5.36 -17.91 12.31
CA ASP A 42 5.99 -18.87 13.20
C ASP A 42 7.14 -18.23 14.03
N LYS A 43 7.82 -19.06 14.82
CA LYS A 43 9.00 -18.67 15.61
C LYS A 43 10.17 -18.09 14.80
N ASN A 44 10.25 -18.39 13.49
CA ASN A 44 11.30 -17.91 12.59
C ASN A 44 10.87 -16.65 11.83
N ARG A 45 9.67 -16.11 12.13
CA ARG A 45 9.05 -14.97 11.45
C ARG A 45 8.65 -15.29 9.99
N CYS A 46 8.49 -16.56 9.66
CA CYS A 46 7.96 -17.00 8.37
C CYS A 46 6.43 -16.87 8.41
N VAL A 47 5.83 -16.33 7.34
CA VAL A 47 4.38 -16.13 7.28
C VAL A 47 3.67 -17.48 7.09
N ARG A 48 2.74 -17.78 7.99
CA ARG A 48 1.92 -19.01 7.99
C ARG A 48 0.47 -18.74 7.56
N GLY A 49 0.03 -17.48 7.70
CA GLY A 49 -1.29 -17.06 7.25
C GLY A 49 -1.59 -15.59 7.53
N LEU A 50 -2.85 -15.21 7.34
CA LEU A 50 -3.35 -13.86 7.58
C LEU A 50 -4.71 -13.92 8.29
N ILE A 51 -4.89 -13.08 9.30
CA ILE A 51 -6.20 -12.84 9.91
C ILE A 51 -6.59 -11.38 9.66
N THR A 52 -7.76 -11.17 9.05
CA THR A 52 -8.27 -9.82 8.78
C THR A 52 -9.46 -9.49 9.66
N ARG A 53 -9.77 -8.21 9.84
CA ARG A 53 -10.95 -7.75 10.58
C ARG A 53 -12.25 -8.37 10.04
N ALA A 54 -12.39 -8.42 8.72
CA ALA A 54 -13.52 -9.08 8.07
C ALA A 54 -13.55 -10.60 8.35
N HIS A 55 -12.38 -11.23 8.50
CA HIS A 55 -12.28 -12.64 8.87
C HIS A 55 -12.73 -12.86 10.31
N VAL A 56 -12.22 -12.06 11.25
CA VAL A 56 -12.63 -12.07 12.67
C VAL A 56 -14.14 -11.98 12.82
N LEU A 57 -14.78 -11.03 12.12
CA LEU A 57 -16.24 -10.88 12.19
C LEU A 57 -16.98 -12.15 11.77
N ARG A 58 -16.50 -12.88 10.76
CA ARG A 58 -17.08 -14.16 10.35
C ARG A 58 -16.86 -15.25 11.40
N LEU A 59 -15.67 -15.32 11.99
CA LEU A 59 -15.35 -16.29 13.03
C LEU A 59 -16.24 -16.09 14.27
N ILE A 60 -16.46 -14.84 14.67
CA ILE A 60 -17.37 -14.49 15.77
C ILE A 60 -18.82 -14.88 15.42
N ALA A 61 -19.28 -14.57 14.21
CA ALA A 61 -20.62 -14.96 13.75
C ALA A 61 -20.84 -16.48 13.72
N GLN A 62 -19.76 -17.25 13.58
CA GLN A 62 -19.76 -18.71 13.63
C GLN A 62 -19.59 -19.28 15.05
N ASN A 63 -19.56 -18.43 16.09
CA ASN A 63 -19.33 -18.81 17.48
C ASN A 63 -18.02 -19.58 17.72
N ILE A 64 -16.96 -19.22 16.98
CA ILE A 64 -15.62 -19.76 17.23
C ILE A 64 -15.12 -19.28 18.61
N ASP A 65 -14.51 -20.20 19.36
CA ASP A 65 -13.93 -19.88 20.67
C ASP A 65 -12.82 -18.82 20.52
N LEU A 66 -12.89 -17.75 21.31
CA LEU A 66 -11.87 -16.71 21.36
C LEU A 66 -10.51 -17.22 21.86
N LYS A 67 -10.49 -18.38 22.51
CA LYS A 67 -9.26 -19.06 22.92
C LYS A 67 -8.64 -19.91 21.81
N ALA A 68 -9.34 -20.11 20.68
CA ALA A 68 -8.80 -20.88 19.57
C ALA A 68 -7.49 -20.27 19.07
N PRO A 69 -6.45 -21.09 18.80
CA PRO A 69 -5.17 -20.59 18.35
C PRO A 69 -5.24 -20.07 16.91
N ALA A 70 -4.44 -19.05 16.61
CA ALA A 70 -4.42 -18.38 15.30
C ALA A 70 -4.18 -19.36 14.14
N ARG A 71 -3.35 -20.38 14.34
CA ARG A 71 -3.08 -21.44 13.34
C ARG A 71 -4.31 -22.20 12.87
N GLU A 72 -5.34 -22.33 13.71
CA GLU A 72 -6.56 -23.08 13.36
C GLU A 72 -7.53 -22.23 12.54
N ILE A 73 -7.49 -20.93 12.74
CA ILE A 73 -8.46 -19.98 12.19
C ILE A 73 -7.88 -19.05 11.12
N MET A 74 -6.58 -19.03 10.89
CA MET A 74 -5.96 -18.16 9.89
C MET A 74 -6.31 -18.56 8.45
N LYS A 75 -6.33 -17.59 7.53
CA LYS A 75 -6.32 -17.90 6.10
C LYS A 75 -4.92 -18.34 5.69
N ARG A 76 -4.80 -19.53 5.11
CA ARG A 76 -3.53 -20.10 4.62
C ARG A 76 -3.26 -19.75 3.16
N ASP A 77 -4.31 -19.68 2.35
CA ASP A 77 -4.21 -19.27 0.94
C ASP A 77 -4.13 -17.74 0.87
N ILE A 78 -2.91 -17.24 1.05
CA ILE A 78 -2.59 -15.81 1.04
C ILE A 78 -1.63 -15.50 -0.09
N ILE A 79 -1.90 -14.41 -0.80
CA ILE A 79 -0.99 -13.89 -1.81
C ILE A 79 0.08 -13.08 -1.07
N THR A 80 1.34 -13.37 -1.38
CA THR A 80 2.52 -12.67 -0.83
C THR A 80 3.37 -12.14 -1.97
N ILE A 81 4.18 -11.13 -1.70
CA ILE A 81 4.93 -10.40 -2.72
C ILE A 81 6.38 -10.17 -2.28
N SER A 82 7.30 -10.00 -3.24
CA SER A 82 8.69 -9.64 -2.97
C SER A 82 8.85 -8.11 -2.85
N PRO A 83 9.83 -7.60 -2.06
CA PRO A 83 10.16 -6.17 -2.02
C PRO A 83 10.51 -5.57 -3.39
N ASP A 84 11.00 -6.38 -4.32
CA ASP A 84 11.38 -5.97 -5.68
C ASP A 84 10.19 -5.99 -6.66
N THR A 85 9.01 -6.37 -6.19
CA THR A 85 7.79 -6.39 -7.01
C THR A 85 7.43 -4.98 -7.43
N GLU A 86 7.13 -4.79 -8.71
CA GLU A 86 6.65 -3.51 -9.25
C GLU A 86 5.24 -3.19 -8.74
N VAL A 87 5.03 -1.95 -8.29
CA VAL A 87 3.75 -1.45 -7.77
C VAL A 87 2.62 -1.54 -8.81
N GLN A 88 2.93 -1.54 -10.10
CA GLN A 88 1.97 -1.71 -11.20
C GLN A 88 1.25 -3.05 -11.16
N LYS A 89 1.94 -4.11 -10.72
CA LYS A 89 1.36 -5.46 -10.62
C LYS A 89 0.30 -5.54 -9.51
N LEU A 90 0.38 -4.67 -8.50
CA LEU A 90 -0.55 -4.66 -7.36
C LEU A 90 -2.00 -4.33 -7.74
N ILE A 91 -2.23 -3.58 -8.83
CA ILE A 91 -3.59 -3.22 -9.28
C ILE A 91 -4.39 -4.47 -9.69
N THR A 92 -3.69 -5.48 -10.21
CA THR A 92 -4.33 -6.71 -10.69
C THR A 92 -4.77 -7.63 -9.55
N TRP A 93 -4.27 -7.41 -8.33
CA TRP A 93 -4.57 -8.24 -7.18
C TRP A 93 -5.68 -7.59 -6.36
N ASN A 94 -6.87 -8.19 -6.42
CA ASN A 94 -8.05 -7.76 -5.66
C ASN A 94 -7.96 -8.20 -4.18
N VAL A 95 -6.93 -7.74 -3.47
CA VAL A 95 -6.65 -8.10 -2.08
C VAL A 95 -6.43 -6.85 -1.23
N SER A 96 -6.94 -6.87 0.00
CA SER A 96 -6.90 -5.71 0.91
C SER A 96 -5.50 -5.47 1.48
N SER A 97 -4.70 -6.52 1.63
CA SER A 97 -3.37 -6.49 2.23
C SER A 97 -2.48 -7.61 1.69
N LEU A 98 -1.23 -7.28 1.41
CA LEU A 98 -0.21 -8.16 0.87
C LEU A 98 1.01 -8.17 1.80
N PRO A 99 1.27 -9.28 2.50
CA PRO A 99 2.54 -9.47 3.19
C PRO A 99 3.70 -9.45 2.19
N VAL A 100 4.74 -8.69 2.53
CA VAL A 100 5.98 -8.59 1.75
C VAL A 100 7.01 -9.52 2.38
N ILE A 101 7.47 -10.49 1.60
CA ILE A 101 8.40 -11.52 2.02
C ILE A 101 9.72 -11.34 1.30
N ASP A 102 10.82 -11.39 2.05
CA ASP A 102 12.17 -11.46 1.54
C ASP A 102 12.92 -12.59 2.25
N GLN A 103 13.59 -13.45 1.48
CA GLN A 103 14.31 -14.62 2.01
C GLN A 103 13.48 -15.42 3.04
N ASP A 104 12.23 -15.76 2.69
CA ASP A 104 11.22 -16.45 3.52
C ASP A 104 10.73 -15.72 4.78
N LYS A 105 11.18 -14.49 5.01
CA LYS A 105 10.82 -13.70 6.20
C LYS A 105 9.90 -12.55 5.84
N LEU A 106 8.98 -12.25 6.75
CA LEU A 106 8.14 -11.06 6.64
C LEU A 106 8.96 -9.79 6.90
N VAL A 107 9.12 -8.97 5.86
CA VAL A 107 9.82 -7.67 5.93
C VAL A 107 8.88 -6.47 5.89
N GLY A 108 7.66 -6.64 5.41
CA GLY A 108 6.72 -5.54 5.24
C GLY A 108 5.28 -5.97 4.99
N ILE A 109 4.39 -4.99 4.91
CA ILE A 109 3.02 -5.17 4.42
C ILE A 109 2.64 -4.02 3.49
N VAL A 110 1.86 -4.31 2.45
CA VAL A 110 1.26 -3.32 1.57
C VAL A 110 -0.25 -3.45 1.64
N THR A 111 -0.96 -2.37 1.94
CA THR A 111 -2.43 -2.32 1.87
C THR A 111 -2.91 -1.63 0.60
N LEU A 112 -4.18 -1.80 0.25
CA LEU A 112 -4.80 -1.02 -0.84
C LEU A 112 -4.62 0.50 -0.64
N SER A 113 -4.73 0.99 0.59
CA SER A 113 -4.52 2.40 0.92
C SER A 113 -3.07 2.84 0.69
N ASP A 114 -2.09 1.98 0.95
CA ASP A 114 -0.68 2.26 0.68
C ASP A 114 -0.42 2.32 -0.83
N THR A 115 -1.02 1.41 -1.59
CA THR A 115 -0.98 1.41 -3.06
C THR A 115 -1.58 2.70 -3.62
N ILE A 116 -2.78 3.10 -3.19
CA ILE A 116 -3.42 4.36 -3.62
C ILE A 116 -2.52 5.56 -3.30
N ARG A 117 -1.93 5.59 -2.10
CA ARG A 117 -1.01 6.66 -1.69
C ARG A 117 0.25 6.71 -2.56
N ALA A 118 0.79 5.56 -2.95
CA ALA A 118 1.93 5.47 -3.86
C ALA A 118 1.58 6.07 -5.24
N TYR A 119 0.44 5.69 -5.81
CA TYR A 119 -0.04 6.26 -7.09
C TYR A 119 -0.28 7.77 -6.99
N TYR A 120 -0.91 8.24 -5.92
CA TYR A 120 -1.15 9.66 -5.70
C TYR A 120 0.16 10.47 -5.65
N LYS A 121 1.19 9.95 -4.97
CA LYS A 121 2.53 10.59 -4.96
C LYS A 121 3.12 10.68 -6.37
N SER A 122 2.99 9.63 -7.19
CA SER A 122 3.48 9.66 -8.57
C SER A 122 2.78 10.73 -9.41
N VAL A 123 1.45 10.87 -9.28
CA VAL A 123 0.69 11.92 -9.97
C VAL A 123 1.13 13.32 -9.55
N VAL A 124 1.32 13.54 -8.24
CA VAL A 124 1.82 14.83 -7.73
C VAL A 124 3.23 15.12 -8.22
N ASN A 125 4.12 14.12 -8.27
CA ASN A 125 5.47 14.29 -8.79
C ASN A 125 5.48 14.66 -10.29
N ILE A 126 4.63 14.01 -11.09
CA ILE A 126 4.49 14.35 -12.52
C ILE A 126 4.01 15.80 -12.66
N ARG A 127 3.00 16.21 -11.90
CA ARG A 127 2.53 17.62 -11.89
C ARG A 127 3.65 18.59 -11.57
N ASN A 128 4.39 18.37 -10.47
CA ASN A 128 5.48 19.25 -10.06
C ASN A 128 6.60 19.33 -11.10
N THR A 129 6.88 18.20 -11.77
CA THR A 129 7.87 18.15 -12.85
C THR A 129 7.41 18.96 -14.05
N LEU A 130 6.15 18.80 -14.48
CA LEU A 130 5.56 19.60 -15.55
C LEU A 130 5.50 21.09 -15.20
N ASP A 131 5.12 21.44 -13.97
CA ASP A 131 5.13 22.83 -13.50
C ASP A 131 6.55 23.43 -13.55
N THR A 132 7.57 22.66 -13.22
CA THR A 132 8.98 23.06 -13.32
C THR A 132 9.38 23.29 -14.77
N VAL A 133 9.05 22.36 -15.67
CA VAL A 133 9.33 22.50 -17.10
C VAL A 133 8.59 23.71 -17.68
N ILE A 134 7.28 23.80 -17.48
CA ILE A 134 6.42 24.90 -17.96
C ILE A 134 6.91 26.25 -17.41
N SER A 135 7.32 26.31 -16.13
CA SER A 135 7.83 27.56 -15.53
C SER A 135 9.22 27.95 -16.03
N SER A 136 10.01 27.00 -16.53
CA SER A 136 11.33 27.28 -17.12
C SER A 136 11.26 27.81 -18.56
N ILE A 137 10.16 27.56 -19.28
CA ILE A 137 10.00 27.94 -20.69
C ILE A 137 9.82 29.46 -20.81
N ARG A 138 10.72 30.11 -21.56
CA ARG A 138 10.67 31.54 -21.92
C ARG A 138 10.01 31.77 -23.29
N ALA A 139 8.94 31.04 -23.58
CA ALA A 139 8.21 31.10 -24.84
C ALA A 139 6.69 30.96 -24.59
N VAL A 140 5.88 31.39 -25.55
CA VAL A 140 4.42 31.20 -25.52
C VAL A 140 4.10 29.77 -25.93
N ILE A 141 3.31 29.07 -25.12
CA ILE A 141 2.81 27.73 -25.46
C ILE A 141 1.41 27.87 -26.05
N ILE A 142 1.21 27.34 -27.25
CA ILE A 142 -0.09 27.32 -27.94
C ILE A 142 -0.57 25.87 -27.99
N SER A 143 -1.76 25.58 -27.47
CA SER A 143 -2.38 24.26 -27.57
C SER A 143 -3.75 24.35 -28.22
N ILE A 144 -4.10 23.39 -29.06
CA ILE A 144 -5.42 23.25 -29.69
C ILE A 144 -5.98 21.88 -29.28
N ASN A 145 -7.20 21.81 -28.75
CA ASN A 145 -7.85 20.53 -28.44
C ASN A 145 -8.65 19.99 -29.63
N ASP A 146 -9.22 18.79 -29.47
CA ASP A 146 -9.99 18.11 -30.53
C ASP A 146 -11.28 18.86 -30.96
N GLU A 147 -11.75 19.80 -30.13
CA GLU A 147 -12.88 20.69 -30.42
C GLU A 147 -12.45 21.98 -31.14
N GLY A 148 -11.15 22.14 -31.43
CA GLY A 148 -10.59 23.34 -32.07
C GLY A 148 -10.36 24.52 -31.11
N ILE A 149 -10.50 24.33 -29.80
CA ILE A 149 -10.27 25.38 -28.79
C ILE A 149 -8.77 25.63 -28.65
N ILE A 150 -8.36 26.86 -28.95
CA ILE A 150 -6.99 27.35 -28.79
C ILE A 150 -6.79 27.90 -27.37
N ARG A 151 -5.75 27.44 -26.67
CA ARG A 151 -5.29 28.02 -25.40
C ARG A 151 -3.86 28.53 -25.54
N LEU A 152 -3.63 29.72 -25.02
CA LEU A 152 -2.31 30.36 -24.92
C LEU A 152 -1.85 30.31 -23.47
N LEU A 153 -0.71 29.67 -23.22
CA LEU A 153 -0.04 29.68 -21.93
C LEU A 153 1.10 30.69 -21.99
N ILE A 154 0.92 31.79 -21.26
CA ILE A 154 1.88 32.89 -21.17
C ILE A 154 2.24 33.05 -19.69
N ARG A 155 3.54 32.91 -19.36
CA ARG A 155 4.05 33.20 -18.02
C ARG A 155 4.56 34.66 -17.98
N PRO A 156 3.99 35.54 -17.14
CA PRO A 156 4.54 36.89 -16.95
C PRO A 156 5.91 36.79 -16.27
N LEU A 157 6.90 37.51 -16.82
CA LEU A 157 8.15 37.76 -16.11
C LEU A 157 7.80 38.55 -14.83
N LYS A 158 8.24 38.08 -13.67
CA LYS A 158 8.18 38.91 -12.45
C LYS A 158 8.87 40.24 -12.80
N GLN A 159 8.11 41.34 -12.80
CA GLN A 159 8.69 42.68 -12.82
C GLN A 159 9.55 42.81 -11.56
N TYR A 160 10.86 42.89 -11.72
CA TYR A 160 11.72 43.44 -10.68
C TYR A 160 11.48 44.94 -10.68
N SER A 161 10.66 45.42 -9.73
CA SER A 161 10.58 46.83 -9.39
C SER A 161 11.89 47.22 -8.70
N ALA A 162 12.56 48.24 -9.24
CA ALA A 162 13.75 48.87 -8.65
C ALA A 162 13.41 49.65 -7.37
#